data_AF-A0A950QFR2-F1
#
_entry.id   AF-A0A950QFR2-F1
#
_cell.length_a   1.000
_cell.length_b   1.000
_cell.length_c   1.000
_cell.angle_alpha   90.00
_cell.angle_beta   90.00
_cell.angle_gamma   90.00
#
_symmetry.space_group_name_H-M   'P 1'
#
loop_
_entity.id
_entity.type
_entity.pdbx_description
1 polymer ?
#
loop_
_entity_poly.entity_id
_entity_poly.type
_entity_poly.pdbx_seq_one_letter_code
_entity_poly.pdbx_strand_id
1 'polypeptide(L)'
;MEMAHQYFTPEMTVDEAFKLHAGARRVFARFHLGGCSNCAISESHTIGAISVDYGIPLPMLLDSLNALFDQGTLAIGARVRIPDEIRAKIPQLANVPETGEIVGVESGAYTADFGEVRLQGLAEDFISVPSDQPATA
;
A
#
# COMPACT_ATOMS: atom_id res chain seq x y z
N MET A 1 10.26 -21.80 -9.34
CA MET A 1 9.83 -21.61 -7.94
C MET A 1 10.26 -20.21 -7.59
N GLU A 2 9.35 -19.26 -7.74
CA GLU A 2 9.61 -17.84 -7.50
C GLU A 2 10.06 -17.63 -6.06
N MET A 3 11.13 -16.87 -5.93
CA MET A 3 11.75 -16.52 -4.67
C MET A 3 10.81 -15.54 -3.99
N ALA A 4 9.99 -16.02 -3.05
CA ALA A 4 9.31 -15.18 -2.08
C ALA A 4 10.40 -14.39 -1.34
N HIS A 5 10.73 -13.21 -1.86
CA HIS A 5 11.66 -12.30 -1.22
C HIS A 5 10.98 -11.90 0.09
N GLN A 6 11.45 -12.45 1.21
CA GLN A 6 11.02 -12.02 2.52
C GLN A 6 11.63 -10.63 2.74
N TYR A 7 10.91 -9.60 2.31
CA TYR A 7 11.29 -8.21 2.52
C TYR A 7 11.24 -7.85 4.02
N PHE A 8 10.29 -8.45 4.74
CA PHE A 8 10.18 -8.34 6.19
C PHE A 8 10.73 -9.59 6.87
N THR A 9 11.58 -9.39 7.87
CA THR A 9 12.15 -10.45 8.71
C THR A 9 11.76 -10.27 10.18
N PRO A 10 11.69 -11.35 10.97
CA PRO A 10 11.27 -11.27 12.38
C PRO A 10 12.28 -10.54 13.28
N GLU A 11 13.53 -10.45 12.84
CA GLU A 11 14.62 -9.76 13.54
C GLU A 11 14.56 -8.24 13.36
N MET A 12 13.84 -7.75 12.34
CA MET A 12 13.69 -6.32 12.08
C MET A 12 12.80 -5.68 13.13
N THR A 13 13.10 -4.42 13.45
CA THR A 13 12.27 -3.60 14.33
C THR A 13 11.03 -3.08 13.61
N VAL A 14 9.98 -2.73 14.36
CA VAL A 14 8.80 -2.10 13.77
C VAL A 14 9.14 -0.79 13.07
N ASP A 15 10.06 0.01 13.64
CA ASP A 15 10.59 1.21 12.98
C ASP A 15 11.20 0.90 11.62
N GLU A 16 12.06 -0.13 11.53
CA GLU A 16 12.64 -0.56 10.26
C GLU A 16 11.56 -1.03 9.28
N ALA A 17 10.55 -1.75 9.74
CA ALA A 17 9.42 -2.18 8.91
C ALA A 17 8.63 -0.98 8.35
N PHE A 18 8.42 0.06 9.16
CA PHE A 18 7.74 1.30 8.74
C PHE A 18 8.57 2.10 7.74
N LYS A 19 9.89 2.15 7.93
CA LYS A 19 10.82 2.77 6.99
C LYS A 19 10.88 2.01 5.67
N LEU A 20 10.72 0.69 5.71
CA LEU A 20 10.74 -0.16 4.53
C LEU A 20 9.47 -0.01 3.70
N HIS A 21 8.29 0.08 4.34
CA HIS A 21 7.03 0.24 3.63
C HIS A 21 5.99 1.03 4.45
N ALA A 22 5.43 2.10 3.87
CA ALA A 22 4.38 2.89 4.51
C ALA A 22 3.12 2.07 4.85
N GLY A 23 2.85 1.04 4.05
CA GLY A 23 1.78 0.08 4.30
C GLY A 23 2.02 -0.86 5.49
N ALA A 24 3.25 -0.99 5.99
CA ALA A 24 3.54 -1.83 7.15
C ALA A 24 2.71 -1.36 8.35
N ARG A 25 2.69 -0.05 8.62
CA ARG A 25 1.91 0.56 9.71
C ARG A 25 0.44 0.18 9.69
N ARG A 26 -0.13 0.01 8.48
CA ARG A 26 -1.51 -0.44 8.28
C ARG A 26 -1.70 -1.91 8.63
N VAL A 27 -0.75 -2.77 8.30
CA VAL A 27 -0.78 -4.19 8.69
C VAL A 27 -0.71 -4.31 10.21
N PHE A 28 0.23 -3.63 10.86
CA PHE A 28 0.30 -3.58 12.32
C PHE A 28 -1.03 -3.07 12.93
N ALA A 29 -1.59 -1.99 12.41
CA ALA A 29 -2.88 -1.47 12.88
C ALA A 29 -4.05 -2.48 12.73
N ARG A 30 -4.06 -3.32 11.68
CA ARG A 30 -5.05 -4.38 11.49
C ARG A 30 -4.97 -5.48 12.55
N PHE A 31 -3.78 -5.75 13.06
CA PHE A 31 -3.57 -6.67 14.17
C PHE A 31 -3.77 -6.01 15.55
N HIS A 32 -4.37 -4.81 15.58
CA HIS A 32 -4.51 -3.98 16.79
C HIS A 32 -3.18 -3.52 17.40
N LEU A 33 -2.08 -3.63 16.66
CA LEU A 33 -0.76 -3.17 17.04
C LEU A 33 -0.65 -1.67 16.66
N GLY A 34 -1.05 -0.78 17.58
CA GLY A 34 -0.91 0.67 17.41
C GLY A 34 -2.18 1.46 17.06
N GLY A 35 -3.38 0.91 17.32
CA GLY A 35 -4.67 1.52 16.92
C GLY A 35 -5.38 2.39 17.97
N CYS A 36 -4.86 2.52 19.19
CA CYS A 36 -5.49 3.34 20.23
C CYS A 36 -4.43 4.23 20.90
N SER A 37 -4.80 5.46 21.24
CA SER A 37 -3.96 6.53 21.78
C SER A 37 -3.17 6.20 23.07
N ASN A 38 -3.24 4.96 23.56
CA ASN A 38 -2.56 4.47 24.75
C ASN A 38 -1.92 3.06 24.60
N CYS A 39 -2.04 2.42 23.43
CA CYS A 39 -1.40 1.14 23.12
C CYS A 39 -0.23 1.38 22.16
N ALA A 40 0.77 2.12 22.63
CA ALA A 40 1.98 2.37 21.88
C ALA A 40 2.84 1.10 21.89
N ILE A 41 2.69 0.26 20.86
CA ILE A 41 3.77 -0.68 20.54
C ILE A 41 5.06 0.12 20.42
N SER A 42 6.08 -0.21 21.20
CA SER A 42 7.37 0.44 21.04
C SER A 42 7.95 0.08 19.68
N GLU A 43 8.21 1.09 18.85
CA GLU A 43 8.79 0.94 17.52
C GLU A 43 10.19 0.30 17.56
N SER A 44 10.82 0.30 18.73
CA SER A 44 12.08 -0.37 19.04
C SER A 44 11.97 -1.89 19.21
N HIS A 45 10.77 -2.46 19.34
CA HIS A 45 10.60 -3.90 19.42
C HIS A 45 10.70 -4.56 18.05
N THR A 46 11.24 -5.77 18.02
CA THR A 46 11.29 -6.59 16.81
C THR A 46 9.93 -7.17 16.49
N ILE A 47 9.66 -7.41 15.20
CA ILE A 47 8.42 -8.04 14.74
C ILE A 47 8.18 -9.38 15.45
N GLY A 48 9.25 -10.17 15.62
CA GLY A 48 9.21 -11.42 16.38
C GLY A 48 8.82 -11.24 17.85
N ALA A 49 9.40 -10.25 18.53
CA ALA A 49 9.09 -9.98 19.93
C ALA A 49 7.63 -9.55 20.12
N ILE A 50 7.12 -8.66 19.27
CA ILE A 50 5.71 -8.22 19.31
C ILE A 50 4.76 -9.38 19.00
N SER A 51 5.10 -10.21 18.02
CA SER A 51 4.31 -11.40 17.72
C SER A 51 4.14 -12.30 18.95
N VAL A 52 5.19 -12.51 19.74
CA VAL A 52 5.13 -13.29 20.98
C VAL A 52 4.34 -12.56 22.07
N ASP A 53 4.64 -11.29 22.30
CA ASP A 53 4.05 -10.47 23.38
C ASP A 53 2.52 -10.32 23.23
N TYR A 54 2.06 -10.17 21.98
CA TYR A 54 0.64 -10.02 21.65
C TYR A 54 -0.04 -11.34 21.25
N GLY A 55 0.68 -12.46 21.28
CA GLY A 55 0.16 -13.78 20.91
C GLY A 55 -0.28 -13.89 19.44
N ILE A 56 0.30 -13.08 18.56
CA ILE A 56 0.01 -13.08 17.13
C ILE A 56 0.94 -14.09 16.46
N PRO A 57 0.45 -15.00 15.61
CA PRO A 57 1.32 -15.93 14.89
C PRO A 57 2.27 -15.18 13.94
N LEU A 58 3.57 -15.21 14.26
CA LEU A 58 4.65 -14.63 13.46
C LEU A 58 4.56 -14.91 11.96
N PRO A 59 4.33 -16.16 11.50
CA PRO A 59 4.23 -16.42 10.07
C PRO A 59 3.07 -15.67 9.41
N MET A 60 1.94 -15.48 10.08
CA MET A 60 0.80 -14.72 9.53
C MET A 60 1.09 -13.22 9.47
N LEU A 61 1.80 -12.68 10.47
CA LEU A 61 2.20 -11.28 10.49
C LEU A 61 3.19 -10.98 9.35
N LEU A 62 4.20 -11.84 9.19
CA LEU A 62 5.18 -11.72 8.11
C LEU A 62 4.53 -11.92 6.74
N ASP A 63 3.62 -12.89 6.60
CA ASP A 63 2.84 -13.08 5.37
C ASP A 63 2.03 -11.83 5.02
N SER A 64 1.31 -11.26 5.98
CA SER A 64 0.53 -10.04 5.77
C SER A 64 1.39 -8.82 5.41
N LEU A 65 2.60 -8.73 5.97
CA LEU A 65 3.56 -7.68 5.66
C LEU A 65 4.16 -7.87 4.26
N ASN A 66 4.62 -9.07 3.93
CA ASN A 66 5.17 -9.38 2.60
C ASN A 66 4.09 -9.27 1.52
N ALA A 67 2.83 -9.58 1.85
CA ALA A 67 1.70 -9.39 0.96
C ALA A 67 1.45 -7.92 0.62
N LEU A 68 1.98 -6.94 1.38
CA LEU A 68 1.96 -5.53 0.95
C LEU A 68 2.74 -5.31 -0.34
N PHE A 69 3.84 -6.03 -0.52
CA PHE A 69 4.64 -5.97 -1.74
C PHE A 69 4.00 -6.74 -2.90
N ASP A 70 3.23 -7.79 -2.59
CA ASP A 70 2.56 -8.63 -3.58
C ASP A 70 1.22 -8.03 -4.07
N GLN A 71 0.48 -7.38 -3.18
CA GLN A 71 -0.85 -6.78 -3.46
C GLN A 71 -0.80 -5.51 -4.34
N GLY A 72 0.35 -5.18 -4.95
CA GLY A 72 0.45 -4.04 -5.86
C GLY A 72 0.11 -2.72 -5.18
N THR A 73 0.86 -2.34 -4.14
CA THR A 73 0.65 -1.06 -3.49
C THR A 73 1.04 0.09 -4.42
N LEU A 74 0.05 0.87 -4.83
CA LEU A 74 0.29 2.13 -5.50
C LEU A 74 0.87 3.12 -4.48
N ALA A 75 2.09 3.57 -4.72
CA ALA A 75 2.72 4.55 -3.85
C ALA A 75 1.97 5.90 -3.96
N ILE A 76 1.94 6.67 -2.87
CA ILE A 76 1.55 8.09 -2.96
C ILE A 76 2.56 8.80 -3.87
N GLY A 77 2.07 9.55 -4.85
CA GLY A 77 2.87 10.11 -5.94
C GLY A 77 3.06 9.17 -7.13
N ALA A 78 2.52 7.95 -7.10
CA ALA A 78 2.58 7.04 -8.25
C ALA A 78 1.63 7.54 -9.35
N ARG A 79 2.11 7.52 -10.60
CA ARG A 79 1.27 7.73 -11.76
C ARG A 79 0.42 6.52 -12.03
N VAL A 80 -0.87 6.74 -12.18
CA VAL A 80 -1.87 5.72 -12.46
C VAL A 80 -2.75 6.14 -13.62
N ARG A 81 -3.31 5.18 -14.32
CA ARG A 81 -4.37 5.41 -15.31
C ARG A 81 -5.59 4.58 -14.97
N ILE A 82 -6.74 5.03 -15.44
CA ILE A 82 -8.01 4.32 -15.23
C ILE A 82 -8.28 3.43 -16.44
N PRO A 83 -8.73 2.17 -16.25
CA PRO A 83 -9.15 1.31 -17.34
C PRO A 83 -10.29 1.94 -18.16
N ASP A 84 -10.32 1.68 -19.48
CA ASP A 84 -11.37 2.21 -20.36
C ASP A 84 -12.79 1.85 -19.89
N GLU A 85 -12.99 0.69 -19.24
CA GLU A 85 -14.30 0.29 -18.69
C GLU A 85 -14.79 1.27 -17.61
N ILE A 86 -13.91 1.63 -16.67
CA ILE A 86 -14.25 2.59 -15.61
C ILE A 86 -14.38 3.99 -16.21
N ARG A 87 -13.51 4.34 -17.17
CA ARG A 87 -13.56 5.62 -17.88
C ARG A 87 -14.87 5.83 -18.63
N ALA A 88 -15.39 4.78 -19.27
CA ALA A 88 -16.67 4.81 -19.97
C ALA A 88 -17.87 4.99 -19.03
N LYS A 89 -17.77 4.51 -17.78
CA LYS A 89 -18.82 4.66 -16.75
C LYS A 89 -18.82 6.05 -16.10
N ILE A 90 -17.71 6.77 -16.15
CA ILE A 90 -17.54 8.06 -15.49
C ILE A 90 -17.38 9.16 -16.57
N PRO A 91 -18.48 9.80 -17.01
CA PRO A 91 -18.44 10.79 -18.09
C PRO A 91 -17.55 11.99 -17.77
N GLN A 92 -17.32 12.26 -16.48
CA GLN A 92 -16.45 13.32 -15.98
C GLN A 92 -14.98 13.09 -16.35
N LEU A 93 -14.58 11.84 -16.59
CA LEU A 93 -13.21 11.50 -16.98
C LEU A 93 -12.90 11.80 -18.45
N ALA A 94 -13.90 12.13 -19.28
CA ALA A 94 -13.69 12.41 -20.69
C ALA A 94 -12.82 13.66 -20.93
N ASN A 95 -12.88 14.63 -20.01
CA ASN A 95 -12.17 15.91 -20.13
C ASN A 95 -10.89 15.99 -19.27
N VAL A 96 -10.59 14.96 -18.47
CA VAL A 96 -9.39 14.94 -17.62
C VAL A 96 -8.26 14.16 -18.29
N PRO A 97 -6.99 14.40 -17.89
CA PRO A 97 -5.85 13.61 -18.36
C PRO A 97 -6.05 12.10 -18.20
N GLU A 98 -5.51 11.33 -19.15
CA GLU A 98 -5.55 9.85 -19.12
C GLU A 98 -4.79 9.25 -17.95
N THR A 99 -3.85 10.00 -17.39
CA THR A 99 -3.06 9.61 -16.22
C THR A 99 -3.31 10.59 -15.08
N GLY A 100 -3.37 10.05 -13.87
CA GLY A 100 -3.49 10.78 -12.63
C GLY A 100 -2.41 10.34 -11.66
N GLU A 101 -2.38 10.97 -10.49
CA GLU A 101 -1.41 10.70 -9.44
C GLU A 101 -2.12 10.27 -8.17
N ILE A 102 -1.60 9.23 -7.49
CA ILE A 102 -2.15 8.86 -6.19
C ILE A 102 -1.78 9.93 -5.17
N VAL A 103 -2.78 10.63 -4.65
CA VAL A 103 -2.61 11.68 -3.63
C VAL A 103 -2.93 11.21 -2.22
N GLY A 104 -3.59 10.05 -2.07
CA GLY A 104 -3.95 9.53 -0.75
C GLY A 104 -4.28 8.04 -0.76
N VAL A 105 -4.21 7.42 0.42
CA VAL A 105 -4.72 6.07 0.65
C VAL A 105 -5.42 6.04 2.01
N GLU A 106 -6.71 5.74 2.00
CA GLU A 106 -7.56 5.73 3.20
C GLU A 106 -8.28 4.40 3.29
N SER A 107 -8.08 3.65 4.38
CA SER A 107 -8.77 2.38 4.64
C SER A 107 -8.70 1.32 3.51
N GLY A 108 -7.85 1.51 2.50
CA GLY A 108 -7.54 0.56 1.43
C GLY A 108 -8.02 1.04 0.07
N ALA A 109 -8.75 2.15 0.07
CA ALA A 109 -9.06 2.89 -1.11
C ALA A 109 -7.94 3.89 -1.39
N TYR A 110 -7.43 3.85 -2.61
CA TYR A 110 -6.48 4.80 -3.17
C TYR A 110 -7.26 5.97 -3.74
N THR A 111 -6.77 7.17 -3.48
CA THR A 111 -7.31 8.42 -4.03
C THR A 111 -6.36 8.88 -5.12
N ALA A 112 -6.82 8.83 -6.37
CA ALA A 112 -6.11 9.28 -7.55
C ALA A 112 -6.64 10.66 -7.99
N ASP A 113 -5.74 11.62 -8.19
CA ASP A 113 -6.03 12.97 -8.68
C ASP A 113 -5.68 13.07 -10.17
N PHE A 114 -6.68 13.41 -10.98
CA PHE A 114 -6.56 13.64 -12.43
C PHE A 114 -6.69 15.13 -12.74
N GLY A 115 -6.24 16.02 -11.85
CA GLY A 115 -6.33 17.47 -11.97
C GLY A 115 -7.69 18.01 -11.51
N GLU A 116 -8.72 17.90 -12.35
CA GLU A 116 -10.06 18.42 -12.04
C GLU A 116 -10.96 17.38 -11.35
N VAL A 117 -10.62 16.10 -11.45
CA VAL A 117 -11.40 14.99 -10.90
C VAL A 117 -10.51 14.17 -9.96
N ARG A 118 -11.01 13.91 -8.76
CA ARG A 118 -10.44 12.93 -7.83
C ARG A 118 -11.31 11.69 -7.78
N LEU A 119 -10.68 10.53 -7.88
CA LEU A 119 -11.35 9.24 -7.78
C LEU A 119 -10.77 8.43 -6.65
N GLN A 120 -11.68 7.83 -5.89
CA GLN A 120 -11.36 6.92 -4.81
C GLN A 120 -11.78 5.52 -5.24
N GLY A 121 -10.84 4.57 -5.21
CA GLY A 121 -11.05 3.18 -5.67
C GLY A 121 -10.02 2.22 -5.08
N LEU A 122 -10.13 0.93 -5.38
CA LEU A 122 -9.12 -0.05 -4.95
C LEU A 122 -7.88 0.00 -5.86
N ALA A 123 -6.76 -0.61 -5.46
CA ALA A 123 -5.58 -0.67 -6.32
C ALA A 123 -5.87 -1.31 -7.68
N GLU A 124 -6.78 -2.28 -7.72
CA GLU A 124 -7.26 -2.96 -8.93
C GLU A 124 -8.05 -2.04 -9.89
N ASP A 125 -8.68 -0.97 -9.39
CA ASP A 125 -9.34 0.03 -10.23
C ASP A 125 -8.33 0.98 -10.93
N PHE A 126 -7.06 0.96 -10.51
CA PHE A 126 -6.02 1.86 -10.99
C PHE A 126 -4.83 1.09 -11.56
N ILE A 127 -4.52 1.35 -12.83
CA ILE A 127 -3.37 0.73 -13.49
C ILE A 127 -2.13 1.58 -13.21
N SER A 128 -1.16 1.04 -12.45
CA SER A 128 0.14 1.69 -12.25
C SER A 128 0.86 1.88 -13.58
N VAL A 129 1.28 3.12 -13.86
CA VAL A 129 2.05 3.45 -15.07
C VAL A 129 3.50 3.65 -14.62
N PRO A 130 4.42 2.71 -14.91
CA PRO A 130 5.83 2.92 -14.59
C PRO A 130 6.33 4.13 -15.37
N SER A 131 7.00 5.06 -14.68
CA SER A 131 7.58 6.28 -15.27
C SER A 131 8.67 6.01 -16.32
N ASP A 132 9.02 4.74 -16.57
CA ASP A 132 10.05 4.27 -17.48
C ASP A 132 9.44 3.64 -18.74
N GLN A 133 8.76 4.44 -19.56
CA GLN A 133 8.65 4.14 -20.98
C GLN A 133 8.82 5.44 -21.77
N PRO A 134 9.98 5.68 -22.41
CA PRO A 134 10.05 6.67 -23.45
C PRO A 134 9.10 6.23 -24.57
N ALA A 135 8.16 7.11 -24.91
CA ALA A 135 7.37 7.04 -26.12
C ALA A 135 8.32 6.77 -27.30
N THR A 136 8.42 5.52 -27.74
CA THR A 136 9.19 5.19 -28.93
C THR A 136 8.16 5.17 -30.06
N ALA A 137 8.18 6.28 -30.79
CA ALA A 137 7.44 6.52 -32.02
C ALA A 137 7.87 5.57 -33.14
#